data_AF-A0A255D9C7-F1
#
_entry.id   AF-A0A255D9C7-F1
#
_cell.length_a   1.000
_cell.length_b   1.000
_cell.length_c   1.000
_cell.angle_alpha   90.00
_cell.angle_beta   90.00
_cell.angle_gamma   90.00
#
_symmetry.space_group_name_H-M   'P 1'
#
loop_
_entity.id
_entity.type
_entity.pdbx_description
1 polymer ?
#
loop_
_entity_poly.entity_id
_entity_poly.type
_entity_poly.pdbx_seq_one_letter_code
_entity_poly.pdbx_strand_id
1 'polypeptide(L)'
;MKQNRTRQPYAWLGAGAITVGIGVALAAGSAVASADTGQSGASGTKSESSTSASSNAGSGHLRPRNTLAPSAGRITSSHTSATAAATTTQRGTGVAAAKPTATTTAAAESTDPSSAATPDPTYGNESYLPGNEVIVPGSAVKLALQQIAQTQSLLQAKTWGTGNVVAGVASVVPQMFLTEAAWALNTWQNSINGAKASVANTTGVPVAHQLAQLSLLATLMLPTAAGLALNAADLSVPVVGLLGSPTAASEAAGLIGAAQTNGQVYALRLMRTVGTSQIVYISVNGGPVVPVQLDTGSSGLTILRKYVGQNNLGPATGSGESGYGDGSFSVSYTYHTYMTTVDFGSGAVTAPFNIKIVDADSEAAFDNYGTAGIGTVGTLGIGANSGSGPTVPALLPGETKDGVLMYQNIIGSWGLVVFGPNPLPSKGSVAGGPIGNVQVQVNDGPKTTLKTNVDSGGVYGGLPYSVAGDARQGQTQSLKPGTKVSVYSADGQTLLYAYTITNSNSPVLYDEATSSSLPNTGMIPWQLGPMYIDYGTPDRLGATDFDYF
;
A
#
# COMPACT_ATOMS: atom_id res chain seq x y z
N MET A 1 41.55 -13.64 40.35
CA MET A 1 41.20 -12.38 39.66
C MET A 1 39.85 -12.55 38.99
N LYS A 2 38.87 -11.74 39.40
CA LYS A 2 37.48 -11.68 38.91
C LYS A 2 37.39 -10.62 37.81
N GLN A 3 36.88 -10.93 36.63
CA GLN A 3 36.31 -9.97 35.67
C GLN A 3 35.22 -10.69 34.84
N ASN A 4 33.96 -10.50 35.20
CA ASN A 4 32.99 -9.55 34.63
C ASN A 4 32.40 -10.00 33.28
N ARG A 5 31.40 -10.88 33.36
CA ARG A 5 30.39 -11.07 32.30
C ARG A 5 29.34 -9.97 32.43
N THR A 6 29.32 -9.04 31.50
CA THR A 6 28.22 -8.08 31.32
C THR A 6 27.01 -8.81 30.72
N ARG A 7 25.98 -9.01 31.54
CA ARG A 7 24.65 -9.39 31.08
C ARG A 7 23.95 -8.12 30.59
N GLN A 8 23.61 -8.06 29.31
CA GLN A 8 22.69 -7.06 28.78
C GLN A 8 21.24 -7.52 29.05
N PRO A 9 20.37 -6.68 29.64
CA PRO A 9 18.97 -7.02 29.82
C PRO A 9 18.18 -6.57 28.59
N TYR A 10 17.68 -7.52 27.79
CA TYR A 10 16.53 -7.24 26.94
C TYR A 10 15.29 -7.21 27.83
N ALA A 11 14.95 -6.01 28.28
CA ALA A 11 13.66 -5.73 28.84
C ALA A 11 12.60 -5.97 27.77
N TRP A 12 11.76 -6.96 28.03
CA TRP A 12 10.43 -7.09 27.44
C TRP A 12 9.71 -5.74 27.49
N LEU A 13 9.54 -5.10 26.33
CA LEU A 13 8.47 -4.12 26.15
C LEU A 13 7.21 -4.92 25.90
N GLY A 14 6.48 -5.16 26.99
CA GLY A 14 5.17 -5.76 26.97
C GLY A 14 4.25 -4.99 26.03
N ALA A 15 3.44 -5.76 25.30
CA ALA A 15 2.23 -5.29 24.67
C ALA A 15 1.39 -4.55 25.72
N GLY A 16 1.47 -3.22 25.68
CA GLY A 16 0.54 -2.35 26.38
C GLY A 16 -0.81 -2.50 25.70
N ALA A 17 -1.68 -3.30 26.32
CA ALA A 17 -3.10 -3.32 26.03
C ALA A 17 -3.65 -1.89 26.13
N ILE A 18 -3.96 -1.27 25.00
CA ILE A 18 -4.95 -0.20 24.98
C ILE A 18 -6.29 -0.90 25.03
N THR A 19 -6.70 -1.28 26.24
CA THR A 19 -8.07 -1.71 26.53
C THR A 19 -8.94 -0.47 26.48
N VAL A 20 -9.41 -0.08 25.28
CA VAL A 20 -10.53 0.85 25.17
C VAL A 20 -11.78 0.07 25.59
N GLY A 21 -12.16 0.23 26.85
CA GLY A 21 -13.47 -0.16 27.34
C GLY A 21 -14.54 0.70 26.67
N ILE A 22 -15.05 0.24 25.53
CA ILE A 22 -16.38 0.63 25.06
C ILE A 22 -17.26 -0.59 25.28
N GLY A 23 -17.81 -0.63 26.48
CA GLY A 23 -18.95 -1.47 26.79
C GLY A 23 -20.12 -1.04 25.93
N VAL A 24 -20.78 -2.04 25.36
CA VAL A 24 -22.16 -2.09 24.89
C VAL A 24 -23.06 -1.09 25.62
N ALA A 25 -23.25 0.09 25.03
CA ALA A 25 -24.38 0.99 25.27
C ALA A 25 -24.29 2.16 24.27
N LEU A 26 -24.80 1.98 23.05
CA LEU A 26 -25.35 3.03 22.16
C LEU A 26 -25.69 2.39 20.80
N ALA A 27 -26.77 1.61 20.79
CA ALA A 27 -27.45 1.23 19.54
C ALA A 27 -28.94 1.02 19.82
N ALA A 28 -29.61 2.08 20.28
CA ALA A 28 -31.06 2.20 20.23
C ALA A 28 -31.39 3.68 20.09
N GLY A 29 -31.83 4.09 18.91
CA GLY A 29 -32.29 5.46 18.68
C GLY A 29 -32.17 5.97 17.25
N SER A 30 -32.70 5.26 16.26
CA SER A 30 -32.99 5.85 14.96
C SER A 30 -34.30 6.65 15.09
N ALA A 31 -34.20 7.96 15.38
CA ALA A 31 -35.34 8.87 15.22
C ALA A 31 -35.31 9.45 13.81
N VAL A 32 -36.22 8.96 12.97
CA VAL A 32 -36.59 9.53 11.68
C VAL A 32 -37.25 10.89 11.94
N ALA A 33 -36.67 11.97 11.42
CA ALA A 33 -37.34 13.27 11.35
C ALA A 33 -37.87 13.48 9.92
N SER A 34 -39.17 13.27 9.77
CA SER A 34 -39.95 13.68 8.60
C SER A 34 -40.18 15.19 8.68
N ALA A 35 -39.71 15.94 7.69
CA ALA A 35 -40.03 17.37 7.55
C ALA A 35 -41.37 17.51 6.82
N ASP A 36 -42.40 17.93 7.55
CA ASP A 36 -43.67 18.36 6.98
C ASP A 36 -43.65 19.88 6.78
N THR A 37 -44.11 20.31 5.61
CA THR A 37 -44.20 21.70 5.17
C THR A 37 -45.55 22.27 5.58
N GLY A 38 -45.59 23.22 6.52
CA GLY A 38 -46.86 23.83 6.95
C GLY A 38 -46.67 25.18 7.62
N GLN A 39 -47.20 26.21 6.97
CA GLN A 39 -47.03 27.63 7.20
C GLN A 39 -48.02 28.22 8.24
N SER A 40 -47.64 29.37 8.81
CA SER A 40 -48.44 30.50 9.34
C SER A 40 -48.57 30.69 10.86
N GLY A 41 -48.38 31.96 11.29
CA GLY A 41 -48.90 32.50 12.56
C GLY A 41 -47.93 33.42 13.31
N ALA A 42 -48.29 34.70 13.44
CA ALA A 42 -47.44 35.81 13.89
C ALA A 42 -47.64 36.28 15.35
N SER A 43 -46.78 37.23 15.75
CA SER A 43 -46.78 38.10 16.96
C SER A 43 -46.22 37.46 18.25
N GLY A 44 -45.47 38.13 19.12
CA GLY A 44 -44.98 39.50 19.15
C GLY A 44 -44.26 39.78 20.49
N THR A 45 -43.39 40.79 20.47
CA THR A 45 -42.93 41.66 21.57
C THR A 45 -41.91 41.21 22.65
N LYS A 46 -40.84 42.02 22.68
CA LYS A 46 -40.19 42.74 23.80
C LYS A 46 -38.88 42.23 24.42
N SER A 47 -37.87 43.04 24.11
CA SER A 47 -36.60 43.38 24.76
C SER A 47 -36.50 43.22 26.28
N GLU A 48 -35.30 42.87 26.75
CA GLU A 48 -34.59 43.64 27.78
C GLU A 48 -33.08 43.36 27.77
N SER A 49 -32.32 44.43 27.93
CA SER A 49 -30.86 44.51 28.01
C SER A 49 -30.39 44.34 29.45
N SER A 50 -29.18 43.79 29.65
CA SER A 50 -28.30 44.31 30.71
C SER A 50 -26.83 44.05 30.40
N THR A 51 -26.07 45.12 30.57
CA THR A 51 -24.62 45.27 30.51
C THR A 51 -24.00 44.92 31.86
N SER A 52 -22.75 44.45 31.86
CA SER A 52 -21.78 44.79 32.90
C SER A 52 -20.36 44.64 32.36
N ALA A 53 -19.65 45.76 32.45
CA ALA A 53 -18.24 45.92 32.17
C ALA A 53 -17.44 45.92 33.48
N SER A 54 -16.15 45.58 33.39
CA SER A 54 -14.99 46.32 33.93
C SER A 54 -13.79 45.35 34.01
N SER A 55 -12.72 45.59 33.24
CA SER A 55 -11.47 46.30 33.64
C SER A 55 -10.43 45.34 34.25
N ASN A 56 -9.12 45.43 34.04
CA ASN A 56 -8.28 46.43 33.40
C ASN A 56 -6.87 45.86 33.13
N ALA A 57 -6.17 46.50 32.17
CA ALA A 57 -4.73 46.74 31.96
C ALA A 57 -3.65 45.99 32.81
N GLY A 58 -2.43 45.71 32.33
CA GLY A 58 -1.70 46.17 31.15
C GLY A 58 -0.18 46.13 31.38
N SER A 59 0.58 46.35 30.29
CA SER A 59 2.04 46.58 30.19
C SER A 59 2.96 45.35 30.37
N GLY A 60 3.87 44.97 29.48
CA GLY A 60 4.55 45.69 28.40
C GLY A 60 6.01 45.96 28.79
N HIS A 61 6.99 45.25 28.20
CA HIS A 61 8.30 45.83 27.91
C HIS A 61 9.14 45.05 26.88
N LEU A 62 9.87 45.87 26.13
CA LEU A 62 10.69 45.68 24.95
C LEU A 62 12.01 44.89 25.13
N ARG A 63 12.37 44.22 24.03
CA ARG A 63 13.69 43.79 23.49
C ARG A 63 14.94 44.63 23.89
N PRO A 64 16.18 44.10 23.80
CA PRO A 64 16.88 44.03 22.50
C PRO A 64 17.93 42.91 22.24
N ARG A 65 18.19 42.77 20.92
CA ARG A 65 19.33 42.26 20.12
C ARG A 65 20.56 41.65 20.81
N ASN A 66 21.07 40.58 20.19
CA ASN A 66 22.48 40.46 19.87
C ASN A 66 22.70 39.84 18.47
N THR A 67 23.56 40.50 17.70
CA THR A 67 24.07 40.13 16.37
C THR A 67 25.55 39.79 16.50
N LEU A 68 26.00 38.65 15.99
CA LEU A 68 27.39 38.42 15.59
C LEU A 68 27.40 37.54 14.32
N ALA A 69 28.12 38.01 13.31
CA ALA A 69 28.39 37.34 12.03
C ALA A 69 29.83 36.77 12.04
N PRO A 70 30.44 36.40 10.89
CA PRO A 70 30.66 35.02 10.47
C PRO A 70 32.14 34.60 10.51
N SER A 71 32.43 33.29 10.45
CA SER A 71 33.78 32.80 10.17
C SER A 71 33.81 32.03 8.86
N ALA A 72 34.68 32.51 7.97
CA ALA A 72 35.01 31.94 6.68
C ALA A 72 35.89 30.69 6.84
N GLY A 73 35.63 29.67 6.03
CA GLY A 73 36.45 28.47 5.90
C GLY A 73 36.45 28.00 4.46
N ARG A 74 37.16 28.75 3.60
CA ARG A 74 37.45 28.41 2.22
C ARG A 74 38.52 27.32 2.21
N ILE A 75 38.20 26.11 1.77
CA ILE A 75 39.20 25.13 1.32
C ILE A 75 39.00 24.91 -0.17
N THR A 76 39.94 25.46 -0.91
CA THR A 76 40.22 25.22 -2.32
C THR A 76 40.99 23.91 -2.46
N SER A 77 40.48 22.98 -3.26
CA SER A 77 41.27 21.91 -3.86
C SER A 77 40.96 21.83 -5.35
N SER A 78 41.70 22.65 -6.11
CA SER A 78 42.07 22.33 -7.49
C SER A 78 42.93 21.08 -7.50
N HIS A 79 42.71 20.14 -8.41
CA HIS A 79 43.78 19.52 -9.20
C HIS A 79 43.25 18.61 -10.33
N THR A 80 43.68 18.99 -11.54
CA THR A 80 44.11 18.14 -12.66
C THR A 80 43.09 17.27 -13.40
N SER A 81 42.62 17.87 -14.50
CA SER A 81 42.28 17.19 -15.75
C SER A 81 43.51 16.46 -16.31
N ALA A 82 43.36 15.17 -16.65
CA ALA A 82 44.29 14.44 -17.49
C ALA A 82 43.63 14.17 -18.84
N THR A 83 44.26 14.73 -19.87
CA THR A 83 44.09 14.45 -21.29
C THR A 83 44.48 13.00 -21.60
N ALA A 84 43.67 12.32 -22.41
CA ALA A 84 44.11 11.13 -23.15
C ALA A 84 43.74 11.29 -24.62
N ALA A 85 44.76 11.03 -25.44
CA ALA A 85 44.86 11.39 -26.83
C ALA A 85 44.12 10.45 -27.78
N ALA A 86 43.86 11.00 -28.96
CA ALA A 86 43.38 10.33 -30.15
C ALA A 86 44.24 9.13 -30.58
N THR A 87 43.61 8.17 -31.25
CA THR A 87 44.27 7.41 -32.31
C THR A 87 43.31 7.24 -33.48
N THR A 88 43.66 7.95 -34.55
CA THR A 88 43.11 7.83 -35.90
C THR A 88 43.62 6.56 -36.56
N THR A 89 42.77 5.81 -37.27
CA THR A 89 43.18 5.15 -38.51
C THR A 89 42.01 5.11 -39.49
N GLN A 90 42.21 5.77 -40.63
CA GLN A 90 41.36 5.77 -41.83
C GLN A 90 41.69 4.59 -42.76
N ARG A 91 40.68 4.12 -43.50
CA ARG A 91 40.64 3.84 -44.97
C ARG A 91 39.21 3.34 -45.26
N GLY A 92 38.38 3.99 -46.08
CA GLY A 92 38.46 4.22 -47.53
C GLY A 92 37.67 3.08 -48.23
N THR A 93 36.76 3.22 -49.21
CA THR A 93 36.38 4.25 -50.20
C THR A 93 35.17 3.71 -51.01
N GLY A 94 34.38 4.58 -51.67
CA GLY A 94 33.52 4.24 -52.84
C GLY A 94 32.03 4.56 -52.64
N VAL A 95 31.52 5.76 -52.94
CA VAL A 95 31.14 6.36 -54.24
C VAL A 95 30.08 5.55 -55.01
N ALA A 96 28.83 6.07 -55.03
CA ALA A 96 28.06 6.32 -56.26
C ALA A 96 26.82 7.18 -55.95
N ALA A 97 26.68 8.26 -56.72
CA ALA A 97 25.56 9.19 -56.70
C ALA A 97 24.56 8.84 -57.82
N ALA A 98 23.27 9.04 -57.57
CA ALA A 98 22.28 9.32 -58.61
C ALA A 98 21.09 10.12 -58.02
N LYS A 99 20.72 11.20 -58.70
CA LYS A 99 19.56 12.11 -58.51
C LYS A 99 19.17 12.57 -59.94
N PRO A 100 18.01 13.21 -60.23
CA PRO A 100 16.63 13.16 -59.72
C PRO A 100 15.62 12.73 -60.81
N THR A 101 14.35 12.52 -60.47
CA THR A 101 13.24 12.83 -61.40
C THR A 101 12.08 13.41 -60.60
N ALA A 102 11.61 14.58 -61.02
CA ALA A 102 10.52 15.32 -60.42
C ALA A 102 9.20 15.01 -61.13
N THR A 103 8.11 14.86 -60.37
CA THR A 103 6.75 15.14 -60.84
C THR A 103 5.94 15.67 -59.66
N THR A 104 5.03 16.58 -60.00
CA THR A 104 4.43 17.68 -59.25
C THR A 104 3.33 17.33 -58.24
N THR A 105 3.41 18.00 -57.07
CA THR A 105 2.38 18.70 -56.28
C THR A 105 1.00 18.07 -56.05
N ALA A 106 0.72 17.67 -54.81
CA ALA A 106 -0.57 17.84 -54.14
C ALA A 106 -0.32 18.11 -52.64
N ALA A 107 -1.11 19.01 -52.05
CA ALA A 107 -0.90 19.61 -50.75
C ALA A 107 -1.33 18.71 -49.57
N ALA A 108 -0.59 18.87 -48.47
CA ALA A 108 -0.98 18.74 -47.06
C ALA A 108 -1.68 17.46 -46.58
N GLU A 109 -0.95 16.64 -45.83
CA GLU A 109 -1.49 16.02 -44.61
C GLU A 109 -0.35 15.78 -43.59
N SER A 110 -0.61 16.27 -42.38
CA SER A 110 0.25 16.15 -41.20
C SER A 110 0.31 14.69 -40.76
N THR A 111 1.45 14.04 -40.93
CA THR A 111 1.69 12.70 -40.40
C THR A 111 2.12 12.78 -38.93
N ASP A 112 1.23 12.28 -38.09
CA ASP A 112 1.36 12.04 -36.66
C ASP A 112 2.61 11.19 -36.33
N PRO A 113 3.54 11.66 -35.47
CA PRO A 113 4.70 10.87 -35.05
C PRO A 113 4.36 9.87 -33.93
N SER A 114 3.18 9.26 -33.95
CA SER A 114 2.75 8.23 -32.98
C SER A 114 2.97 6.79 -33.46
N SER A 115 3.99 6.51 -34.26
CA SER A 115 4.27 5.13 -34.66
C SER A 115 5.76 4.83 -34.84
N ALA A 116 6.38 4.39 -33.75
CA ALA A 116 7.32 3.24 -33.69
C ALA A 116 8.09 3.24 -32.37
N ALA A 117 7.38 3.17 -31.23
CA ALA A 117 7.94 2.50 -30.06
C ALA A 117 7.36 1.08 -30.11
N THR A 118 8.22 0.07 -30.29
CA THR A 118 7.85 -1.32 -30.01
C THR A 118 7.30 -1.37 -28.58
N PRO A 119 6.07 -1.84 -28.35
CA PRO A 119 5.54 -1.97 -27.00
C PRO A 119 6.48 -2.89 -26.21
N ASP A 120 6.90 -2.48 -25.02
CA ASP A 120 7.44 -3.42 -24.04
C ASP A 120 6.34 -4.49 -23.81
N PRO A 121 6.58 -5.76 -24.16
CA PRO A 121 5.55 -6.80 -24.11
C PRO A 121 5.08 -7.14 -22.69
N THR A 122 5.71 -6.57 -21.65
CA THR A 122 5.51 -7.02 -20.27
C THR A 122 4.52 -6.19 -19.44
N TYR A 123 3.98 -5.09 -19.97
CA TYR A 123 3.18 -4.16 -19.19
C TYR A 123 1.91 -3.68 -19.90
N GLY A 124 0.75 -3.97 -19.29
CA GLY A 124 -0.46 -3.21 -19.55
C GLY A 124 -1.69 -3.97 -20.03
N ASN A 125 -1.63 -5.30 -20.18
CA ASN A 125 -2.82 -6.12 -20.51
C ASN A 125 -2.81 -7.51 -19.85
N GLU A 126 -1.77 -7.86 -19.07
CA GLU A 126 -1.62 -9.20 -18.50
C GLU A 126 -1.73 -9.15 -16.97
N SER A 127 -2.65 -9.93 -16.42
CA SER A 127 -2.78 -10.06 -14.97
C SER A 127 -1.72 -11.03 -14.43
N TYR A 128 -1.03 -10.61 -13.38
CA TYR A 128 -0.12 -11.44 -12.58
C TYR A 128 -0.73 -11.76 -11.20
N LEU A 129 -2.04 -11.59 -11.06
CA LEU A 129 -2.80 -12.09 -9.92
C LEU A 129 -2.93 -13.61 -10.02
N PRO A 130 -2.73 -14.36 -8.91
CA PRO A 130 -2.81 -15.81 -8.92
C PRO A 130 -4.22 -16.33 -9.21
N GLY A 131 -4.30 -17.51 -9.81
CA GLY A 131 -5.54 -18.20 -10.15
C GLY A 131 -6.36 -17.49 -11.23
N ASN A 132 -7.59 -17.97 -11.48
CA ASN A 132 -8.50 -17.39 -12.46
C ASN A 132 -9.70 -16.66 -11.82
N GLU A 133 -9.84 -16.74 -10.50
CA GLU A 133 -10.98 -16.19 -9.76
C GLU A 133 -10.81 -14.71 -9.49
N VAL A 134 -11.81 -13.90 -9.87
CA VAL A 134 -11.87 -12.48 -9.49
C VAL A 134 -12.03 -12.40 -7.97
N ILE A 135 -11.23 -11.57 -7.33
CA ILE A 135 -11.35 -11.33 -5.89
C ILE A 135 -12.60 -10.48 -5.65
N VAL A 136 -13.51 -10.98 -4.81
CA VAL A 136 -14.77 -10.32 -4.50
C VAL A 136 -14.77 -9.91 -3.03
N PRO A 137 -14.64 -8.61 -2.73
CA PRO A 137 -14.64 -8.14 -1.35
C PRO A 137 -15.87 -8.57 -0.55
N GLY A 138 -15.64 -9.05 0.66
CA GLY A 138 -16.65 -9.55 1.60
C GLY A 138 -17.11 -10.99 1.35
N SER A 139 -16.57 -11.68 0.33
CA SER A 139 -16.94 -13.08 0.03
C SER A 139 -16.40 -14.08 1.06
N ALA A 140 -15.19 -13.89 1.55
CA ALA A 140 -14.61 -14.73 2.60
C ALA A 140 -15.32 -14.48 3.94
N VAL A 141 -15.71 -13.24 4.25
CA VAL A 141 -16.51 -12.96 5.46
C VAL A 141 -17.86 -13.70 5.42
N LYS A 142 -18.52 -13.76 4.26
CA LYS A 142 -19.76 -14.55 4.11
C LYS A 142 -19.52 -16.03 4.34
N LEU A 143 -18.40 -16.57 3.85
CA LEU A 143 -18.01 -17.95 4.09
C LEU A 143 -17.72 -18.21 5.58
N ALA A 144 -17.06 -17.28 6.27
CA ALA A 144 -16.81 -17.36 7.71
C ALA A 144 -18.12 -17.39 8.50
N LEU A 145 -19.09 -16.54 8.16
CA LEU A 145 -20.42 -16.54 8.76
C LEU A 145 -21.15 -17.88 8.56
N GLN A 146 -21.03 -18.49 7.38
CA GLN A 146 -21.58 -19.82 7.12
C GLN A 146 -20.91 -20.89 7.97
N GLN A 147 -19.58 -20.86 8.11
CA GLN A 147 -18.81 -21.79 8.93
C GLN A 147 -19.16 -21.66 10.42
N ILE A 148 -19.37 -20.43 10.90
CA ILE A 148 -19.86 -20.17 12.25
C ILE A 148 -21.24 -20.81 12.44
N ALA A 149 -22.20 -20.53 11.56
CA ALA A 149 -23.55 -21.09 11.66
C ALA A 149 -23.57 -22.63 11.59
N GLN A 150 -22.71 -23.22 10.74
CA GLN A 150 -22.51 -24.67 10.67
C GLN A 150 -21.97 -25.23 11.98
N THR A 151 -20.98 -24.57 12.60
CA THR A 151 -20.41 -24.96 13.90
C THR A 151 -21.48 -24.93 14.99
N GLN A 152 -22.27 -23.84 15.05
CA GLN A 152 -23.37 -23.71 16.02
C GLN A 152 -24.39 -24.84 15.87
N SER A 153 -24.78 -25.14 14.63
CA SER A 153 -25.72 -26.22 14.31
C SER A 153 -25.16 -27.60 14.69
N LEU A 154 -23.88 -27.85 14.39
CA LEU A 154 -23.19 -29.10 14.73
C LEU A 154 -23.15 -29.32 16.24
N LEU A 155 -22.72 -28.31 17.00
CA LEU A 155 -22.65 -28.39 18.46
C LEU A 155 -24.04 -28.64 19.04
N GLN A 156 -25.05 -27.88 18.63
CA GLN A 156 -26.42 -28.06 19.12
C GLN A 156 -26.98 -29.45 18.81
N ALA A 157 -26.78 -29.94 17.58
CA ALA A 157 -27.27 -31.25 17.17
C ALA A 157 -26.59 -32.40 17.95
N LYS A 158 -25.30 -32.26 18.27
CA LYS A 158 -24.49 -33.30 18.92
C LYS A 158 -24.44 -33.23 20.44
N THR A 159 -25.06 -32.21 21.04
CA THR A 159 -25.19 -32.07 22.49
C THR A 159 -26.66 -32.13 22.93
N TRP A 160 -27.38 -31.02 22.82
CA TRP A 160 -28.79 -30.92 23.14
C TRP A 160 -29.65 -31.83 22.25
N GLY A 161 -29.36 -31.88 20.95
CA GLY A 161 -30.10 -32.68 19.98
C GLY A 161 -30.03 -34.19 20.20
N THR A 162 -28.99 -34.68 20.88
CA THR A 162 -28.89 -36.10 21.29
C THR A 162 -29.39 -36.35 22.72
N GLY A 163 -29.94 -35.33 23.40
CA GLY A 163 -30.36 -35.42 24.80
C GLY A 163 -29.21 -35.44 25.82
N ASN A 164 -27.96 -35.15 25.41
CA ASN A 164 -26.84 -35.06 26.33
C ASN A 164 -26.80 -33.67 26.99
N VAL A 165 -27.50 -33.54 28.13
CA VAL A 165 -27.63 -32.29 28.88
C VAL A 165 -26.28 -31.76 29.37
N VAL A 166 -25.36 -32.63 29.79
CA VAL A 166 -24.04 -32.21 30.31
C VAL A 166 -23.20 -31.60 29.19
N ALA A 167 -23.12 -32.27 28.04
CA ALA A 167 -22.50 -31.69 26.84
C ALA A 167 -23.24 -30.44 26.36
N GLY A 168 -24.56 -30.41 26.53
CA GLY A 168 -25.41 -29.28 26.22
C GLY A 168 -24.98 -28.03 26.97
N VAL A 169 -24.88 -28.12 28.30
CA VAL A 169 -24.39 -27.03 29.15
C VAL A 169 -22.97 -26.63 28.77
N ALA A 170 -22.09 -27.61 28.52
CA ALA A 170 -20.72 -27.35 28.08
C ALA A 170 -20.66 -26.57 26.75
N SER A 171 -21.61 -26.80 25.84
CA SER A 171 -21.67 -26.13 24.54
C SER A 171 -22.15 -24.68 24.61
N VAL A 172 -22.70 -24.21 25.73
CA VAL A 172 -23.17 -22.82 25.87
C VAL A 172 -22.03 -21.82 25.68
N VAL A 173 -20.86 -22.09 26.25
CA VAL A 173 -19.69 -21.21 26.19
C VAL A 173 -19.19 -21.00 24.74
N PRO A 174 -18.87 -22.06 23.96
CA PRO A 174 -18.48 -21.86 22.56
C PRO A 174 -19.61 -21.22 21.74
N GLN A 175 -20.89 -21.53 22.01
CA GLN A 175 -22.02 -20.92 21.31
C GLN A 175 -22.12 -19.40 21.53
N MET A 176 -21.85 -18.92 22.74
CA MET A 176 -21.81 -17.48 23.04
C MET A 176 -20.72 -16.79 22.21
N PHE A 177 -19.50 -17.31 22.23
CA PHE A 177 -18.39 -16.74 21.46
C PHE A 177 -18.62 -16.81 19.94
N LEU A 178 -19.20 -17.90 19.43
CA LEU A 178 -19.60 -18.00 18.02
C LEU A 178 -20.64 -16.95 17.65
N THR A 179 -21.58 -16.65 18.55
CA THR A 179 -22.60 -15.61 18.35
C THR A 179 -21.97 -14.22 18.33
N GLU A 180 -21.04 -13.94 19.24
CA GLU A 180 -20.29 -12.67 19.26
C GLU A 180 -19.47 -12.47 17.98
N ALA A 181 -18.79 -13.53 17.51
CA ALA A 181 -18.05 -13.50 16.26
C ALA A 181 -18.97 -13.21 15.06
N ALA A 182 -20.11 -13.91 14.97
CA ALA A 182 -21.08 -13.68 13.91
C ALA A 182 -21.66 -12.26 13.94
N TRP A 183 -21.96 -11.73 15.13
CA TRP A 183 -22.45 -10.36 15.29
C TRP A 183 -21.43 -9.33 14.82
N ALA A 184 -20.16 -9.48 15.21
CA ALA A 184 -19.10 -8.56 14.84
C ALA A 184 -18.84 -8.55 13.33
N LEU A 185 -18.74 -9.73 12.70
CA LEU A 185 -18.57 -9.85 11.24
C LEU A 185 -19.77 -9.29 10.46
N ASN A 186 -21.00 -9.61 10.88
CA ASN A 186 -22.21 -9.05 10.25
C ASN A 186 -22.26 -7.53 10.39
N THR A 187 -21.89 -6.99 11.55
CA THR A 187 -21.89 -5.55 11.79
C THR A 187 -20.86 -4.87 10.89
N TRP A 188 -19.63 -5.38 10.81
CA TRP A 188 -18.61 -4.88 9.89
C TRP A 188 -19.13 -4.85 8.44
N GLN A 189 -19.67 -5.97 7.96
CA GLN A 189 -20.11 -6.11 6.57
C GLN A 189 -21.23 -5.12 6.23
N ASN A 190 -22.11 -4.82 7.18
CA ASN A 190 -23.23 -3.91 6.97
C ASN A 190 -22.87 -2.43 7.19
N SER A 191 -21.84 -2.12 7.98
CA SER A 191 -21.51 -0.73 8.35
C SER A 191 -20.34 -0.12 7.57
N ILE A 192 -19.40 -0.93 7.05
CA ILE A 192 -18.12 -0.43 6.50
C ILE A 192 -18.31 0.58 5.36
N ASN A 193 -19.22 0.32 4.42
CA ASN A 193 -19.47 1.23 3.31
C ASN A 193 -20.07 2.58 3.77
N GLY A 194 -20.98 2.54 4.75
CA GLY A 194 -21.56 3.75 5.34
C GLY A 194 -20.52 4.57 6.10
N ALA A 195 -19.64 3.91 6.85
CA ALA A 195 -18.54 4.55 7.56
C ALA A 195 -17.55 5.23 6.58
N LYS A 196 -17.15 4.53 5.51
CA LYS A 196 -16.30 5.09 4.45
C LYS A 196 -16.93 6.31 3.78
N ALA A 197 -18.23 6.22 3.43
CA ALA A 197 -18.96 7.34 2.84
C ALA A 197 -19.02 8.55 3.78
N SER A 198 -19.19 8.32 5.08
CA SER A 198 -19.19 9.39 6.09
C SER A 198 -17.86 10.15 6.13
N VAL A 199 -16.72 9.43 6.06
CA VAL A 199 -15.39 10.07 6.00
C VAL A 199 -15.24 10.92 4.75
N ALA A 200 -15.60 10.38 3.58
CA ALA A 200 -15.53 11.12 2.32
C ALA A 200 -16.38 12.40 2.35
N ASN A 201 -17.64 12.30 2.80
CA ASN A 201 -18.61 13.39 2.80
C ASN A 201 -18.30 14.50 3.82
N THR A 202 -17.46 14.23 4.81
CA THR A 202 -17.10 15.19 5.86
C THR A 202 -15.74 15.84 5.65
N THR A 203 -15.04 15.48 4.57
CA THR A 203 -13.76 16.10 4.19
C THR A 203 -13.89 17.63 4.17
N GLY A 204 -13.02 18.33 4.89
CA GLY A 204 -13.05 19.80 5.02
C GLY A 204 -13.95 20.35 6.14
N VAL A 205 -14.66 19.50 6.90
CA VAL A 205 -15.44 19.89 8.09
C VAL A 205 -14.81 19.24 9.33
N PRO A 206 -13.89 19.92 10.05
CA PRO A 206 -12.95 19.26 10.96
C PRO A 206 -13.58 18.35 12.02
N VAL A 207 -14.62 18.83 12.74
CA VAL A 207 -15.25 18.08 13.83
C VAL A 207 -16.06 16.88 13.30
N ALA A 208 -16.82 17.08 12.22
CA ALA A 208 -17.59 16.00 11.61
C ALA A 208 -16.66 14.93 11.02
N HIS A 209 -15.54 15.35 10.44
CA HIS A 209 -14.53 14.46 9.88
C HIS A 209 -13.87 13.59 10.95
N GLN A 210 -13.48 14.16 12.09
CA GLN A 210 -12.91 13.41 13.20
C GLN A 210 -13.87 12.35 13.76
N LEU A 211 -15.16 12.68 13.87
CA LEU A 211 -16.19 11.72 14.30
C LEU A 211 -16.39 10.59 13.27
N ALA A 212 -16.38 10.93 11.97
CA ALA A 212 -16.47 9.95 10.89
C ALA A 212 -15.26 9.00 10.89
N GLN A 213 -14.04 9.52 11.07
CA GLN A 213 -12.82 8.73 11.20
C GLN A 213 -12.87 7.79 12.41
N LEU A 214 -13.37 8.26 13.56
CA LEU A 214 -13.53 7.42 14.75
C LEU A 214 -14.54 6.28 14.52
N SER A 215 -15.68 6.58 13.86
CA SER A 215 -16.69 5.58 13.49
C SER A 215 -16.12 4.53 12.52
N LEU A 216 -15.32 4.97 11.54
CA LEU A 216 -14.61 4.09 10.63
C LEU A 216 -13.62 3.20 11.39
N LEU A 217 -12.79 3.77 12.26
CA LEU A 217 -11.85 3.00 13.08
C LEU A 217 -12.57 1.95 13.93
N ALA A 218 -13.66 2.31 14.61
CA ALA A 218 -14.46 1.36 15.40
C ALA A 218 -14.99 0.21 14.53
N THR A 219 -15.44 0.52 13.31
CA THR A 219 -15.90 -0.49 12.35
C THR A 219 -14.76 -1.41 11.91
N LEU A 220 -13.58 -0.87 11.61
CA LEU A 220 -12.40 -1.63 11.18
C LEU A 220 -11.88 -2.60 12.27
N MET A 221 -12.19 -2.35 13.54
CA MET A 221 -11.80 -3.24 14.66
C MET A 221 -12.72 -4.45 14.83
N LEU A 222 -13.93 -4.45 14.26
CA LEU A 222 -14.91 -5.53 14.44
C LEU A 222 -14.42 -6.91 13.95
N PRO A 223 -13.75 -7.05 12.79
CA PRO A 223 -13.17 -8.35 12.40
C PRO A 223 -12.12 -8.87 13.38
N THR A 224 -11.35 -7.98 14.02
CA THR A 224 -10.40 -8.38 15.07
C THR A 224 -11.12 -8.91 16.30
N ALA A 225 -12.22 -8.26 16.71
CA ALA A 225 -13.07 -8.75 17.80
C ALA A 225 -13.67 -10.12 17.48
N ALA A 226 -14.10 -10.34 16.23
CA ALA A 226 -14.57 -11.65 15.79
C ALA A 226 -13.49 -12.73 15.89
N GLY A 227 -12.25 -12.42 15.48
CA GLY A 227 -11.12 -13.34 15.61
C GLY A 227 -10.83 -13.72 17.07
N LEU A 228 -10.89 -12.75 18.00
CA LEU A 228 -10.73 -13.02 19.44
C LEU A 228 -11.84 -13.94 19.98
N ALA A 229 -13.08 -13.69 19.59
CA ALA A 229 -14.21 -14.54 19.98
C ALA A 229 -14.07 -15.96 19.40
N LEU A 230 -13.67 -16.11 18.13
CA LEU A 230 -13.41 -17.41 17.53
C LEU A 230 -12.26 -18.16 18.23
N ASN A 231 -11.20 -17.48 18.64
CA ASN A 231 -10.13 -18.10 19.45
C ASN A 231 -10.65 -18.59 20.80
N ALA A 232 -11.52 -17.81 21.46
CA ALA A 232 -12.14 -18.21 22.72
C ALA A 232 -13.10 -19.40 22.53
N ALA A 233 -13.84 -19.42 21.42
CA ALA A 233 -14.68 -20.57 21.04
C ALA A 233 -13.82 -21.83 20.89
N ASP A 234 -12.75 -21.77 20.10
CA ASP A 234 -11.84 -22.90 19.85
C ASP A 234 -11.25 -23.46 21.15
N LEU A 235 -10.80 -22.60 22.06
CA LEU A 235 -10.28 -23.01 23.38
C LEU A 235 -11.32 -23.70 24.28
N SER A 236 -12.61 -23.46 24.04
CA SER A 236 -13.70 -24.03 24.86
C SER A 236 -14.31 -25.30 24.27
N VAL A 237 -14.18 -25.53 22.96
CA VAL A 237 -14.74 -26.71 22.26
C VAL A 237 -14.22 -28.05 22.81
N PRO A 238 -12.94 -28.22 23.21
CA PRO A 238 -12.46 -29.48 23.79
C PRO A 238 -13.27 -29.95 25.01
N VAL A 239 -13.82 -29.02 25.81
CA VAL A 239 -14.67 -29.36 26.97
C VAL A 239 -15.97 -30.02 26.52
N VAL A 240 -16.54 -29.58 25.40
CA VAL A 240 -17.70 -30.22 24.77
C VAL A 240 -17.35 -31.63 24.30
N GLY A 241 -16.15 -31.83 23.78
CA GLY A 241 -15.64 -33.14 23.37
C GLY A 241 -15.49 -34.11 24.55
N LEU A 242 -14.96 -33.63 25.68
CA LEU A 242 -14.78 -34.43 26.90
C LEU A 242 -16.12 -34.88 27.49
N LEU A 243 -17.15 -34.03 27.41
CA LEU A 243 -18.46 -34.27 28.01
C LEU A 243 -19.49 -34.82 27.02
N GLY A 244 -19.14 -34.87 25.74
CA GLY A 244 -20.02 -35.19 24.62
C GLY A 244 -19.32 -36.04 23.56
N SER A 245 -19.36 -35.61 22.30
CA SER A 245 -18.75 -36.32 21.18
C SER A 245 -17.38 -35.73 20.84
N PRO A 246 -16.27 -36.47 21.04
CA PRO A 246 -14.93 -36.03 20.63
C PRO A 246 -14.84 -35.73 19.13
N THR A 247 -15.53 -36.51 18.30
CA THR A 247 -15.59 -36.29 16.85
C THR A 247 -16.26 -34.96 16.52
N ALA A 248 -17.39 -34.64 17.17
CA ALA A 248 -18.07 -33.37 16.96
C ALA A 248 -17.22 -32.18 17.41
N ALA A 249 -16.46 -32.32 18.50
CA ALA A 249 -15.53 -31.29 18.94
C ALA A 249 -14.38 -31.08 17.94
N SER A 250 -13.84 -32.16 17.37
CA SER A 250 -12.81 -32.06 16.33
C SER A 250 -13.33 -31.41 15.04
N GLU A 251 -14.54 -31.76 14.61
CA GLU A 251 -15.19 -31.14 13.44
C GLU A 251 -15.50 -29.65 13.69
N ALA A 252 -15.99 -29.32 14.88
CA ALA A 252 -16.24 -27.93 15.29
C ALA A 252 -14.95 -27.10 15.31
N ALA A 253 -13.86 -27.62 15.86
CA ALA A 253 -12.55 -26.95 15.85
C ALA A 253 -12.07 -26.69 14.41
N GLY A 254 -12.25 -27.65 13.50
CA GLY A 254 -11.94 -27.48 12.08
C GLY A 254 -12.74 -26.36 11.42
N LEU A 255 -14.05 -26.30 11.66
CA LEU A 255 -14.91 -25.22 11.16
C LEU A 255 -14.57 -23.86 11.77
N ILE A 256 -14.22 -23.81 13.06
CA ILE A 256 -13.78 -22.58 13.73
C ILE A 256 -12.46 -22.09 13.12
N GLY A 257 -11.48 -22.96 12.92
CA GLY A 257 -10.21 -22.58 12.27
C GLY A 257 -10.41 -22.06 10.84
N ALA A 258 -11.34 -22.66 10.09
CA ALA A 258 -11.73 -22.15 8.79
C ALA A 258 -12.41 -20.77 8.88
N ALA A 259 -13.31 -20.58 9.86
CA ALA A 259 -13.97 -19.29 10.10
C ALA A 259 -13.00 -18.21 10.56
N GLN A 260 -11.96 -18.55 11.33
CA GLN A 260 -10.90 -17.62 11.73
C GLN A 260 -10.14 -17.12 10.50
N THR A 261 -9.76 -18.05 9.62
CA THR A 261 -9.03 -17.75 8.39
C THR A 261 -9.85 -16.88 7.44
N ASN A 262 -11.12 -17.25 7.21
CA ASN A 262 -12.00 -16.52 6.30
C ASN A 262 -12.56 -15.22 6.89
N GLY A 263 -12.68 -15.15 8.22
CA GLY A 263 -13.14 -13.97 8.96
C GLY A 263 -12.04 -12.96 9.24
N GLN A 264 -10.78 -13.29 8.93
CA GLN A 264 -9.69 -12.34 8.96
C GLN A 264 -9.80 -11.36 7.78
N VAL A 265 -10.28 -10.16 8.08
CA VAL A 265 -10.45 -9.10 7.07
C VAL A 265 -9.17 -8.31 6.84
N TYR A 266 -8.48 -7.95 7.94
CA TYR A 266 -7.33 -7.07 7.91
C TYR A 266 -6.11 -7.70 8.57
N ALA A 267 -4.93 -7.42 8.01
CA ALA A 267 -3.66 -7.67 8.66
C ALA A 267 -2.77 -6.42 8.57
N LEU A 268 -2.41 -5.85 9.73
CA LEU A 268 -1.68 -4.59 9.82
C LEU A 268 -0.18 -4.82 10.10
N ARG A 269 0.70 -4.17 9.34
CA ARG A 269 2.13 -4.17 9.57
C ARG A 269 2.71 -2.77 9.66
N LEU A 270 3.72 -2.64 10.51
CA LEU A 270 4.53 -1.44 10.53
C LEU A 270 5.32 -1.35 9.25
N MET A 271 5.31 -0.16 8.68
CA MET A 271 6.14 0.23 7.55
C MET A 271 7.13 1.28 8.00
N ARG A 272 8.36 1.21 7.48
CA ARG A 272 9.38 2.23 7.71
C ARG A 272 9.76 2.87 6.39
N THR A 273 9.79 4.19 6.34
CA THR A 273 10.31 4.95 5.21
C THR A 273 11.77 5.32 5.48
N VAL A 274 12.67 4.94 4.57
CA VAL A 274 14.10 5.29 4.62
C VAL A 274 14.49 5.87 3.26
N GLY A 275 14.87 7.14 3.24
CA GLY A 275 15.06 7.86 1.98
C GLY A 275 13.74 7.87 1.19
N THR A 276 13.78 7.29 -0.01
CA THR A 276 12.60 7.13 -0.88
C THR A 276 11.94 5.77 -0.80
N SER A 277 12.51 4.84 -0.03
CA SER A 277 12.06 3.45 0.03
C SER A 277 11.09 3.20 1.17
N GLN A 278 10.06 2.41 0.89
CA GLN A 278 9.13 1.87 1.87
C GLN A 278 9.58 0.47 2.24
N ILE A 279 9.67 0.19 3.54
CA ILE A 279 10.21 -1.06 4.05
C ILE A 279 9.15 -1.75 4.90
N VAL A 280 8.90 -3.01 4.60
CA VAL A 280 8.11 -3.94 5.42
C VAL A 280 9.00 -5.09 5.89
N TYR A 281 8.58 -5.78 6.95
CA TYR A 281 9.31 -6.90 7.50
C TYR A 281 8.56 -8.21 7.22
N ILE A 282 9.27 -9.20 6.71
CA ILE A 282 8.71 -10.51 6.36
C ILE A 282 9.61 -11.64 6.85
N SER A 283 9.06 -12.84 7.03
CA SER A 283 9.81 -14.09 7.15
C SER A 283 9.54 -14.97 5.93
N VAL A 284 10.58 -15.63 5.42
CA VAL A 284 10.48 -16.52 4.26
C VAL A 284 10.85 -17.93 4.67
N ASN A 285 9.95 -18.89 4.41
CA ASN A 285 10.11 -20.29 4.81
C ASN A 285 10.44 -20.50 6.30
N GLY A 286 9.86 -19.70 7.20
CA GLY A 286 10.17 -19.75 8.64
C GLY A 286 11.60 -19.28 8.98
N GLY A 287 12.27 -18.56 8.07
CA GLY A 287 13.54 -17.89 8.32
C GLY A 287 13.41 -16.68 9.26
N PRO A 288 14.50 -15.92 9.48
CA PRO A 288 14.45 -14.71 10.27
C PRO A 288 13.49 -13.67 9.66
N VAL A 289 12.93 -12.81 10.50
CA VAL A 289 12.18 -11.63 10.05
C VAL A 289 13.15 -10.57 9.56
N VAL A 290 12.99 -10.13 8.31
CA VAL A 290 13.95 -9.27 7.62
C VAL A 290 13.29 -8.11 6.84
N PRO A 291 14.00 -6.98 6.67
CA PRO A 291 13.47 -5.83 5.94
C PRO A 291 13.52 -6.04 4.43
N VAL A 292 12.41 -5.82 3.75
CA VAL A 292 12.31 -5.81 2.28
C VAL A 292 11.71 -4.49 1.79
N GLN A 293 12.16 -4.02 0.63
CA GLN A 293 11.55 -2.88 -0.02
C GLN A 293 10.16 -3.29 -0.53
N LEU A 294 9.14 -2.49 -0.23
CA LEU A 294 7.81 -2.63 -0.79
C LEU A 294 7.73 -1.80 -2.07
N ASP A 295 7.49 -2.47 -3.19
CA ASP A 295 7.61 -1.89 -4.52
C ASP A 295 6.33 -2.12 -5.32
N THR A 296 5.58 -1.05 -5.62
CA THR A 296 4.37 -1.18 -6.44
C THR A 296 4.68 -1.31 -7.93
N GLY A 297 5.86 -0.89 -8.39
CA GLY A 297 6.26 -0.95 -9.80
C GLY A 297 6.62 -2.35 -10.31
N SER A 298 6.74 -3.34 -9.42
CA SER A 298 7.11 -4.72 -9.75
C SER A 298 6.22 -5.76 -9.06
N SER A 299 6.43 -7.04 -9.36
CA SER A 299 5.73 -8.20 -8.76
C SER A 299 6.70 -9.30 -8.35
N GLY A 300 6.25 -10.16 -7.45
CA GLY A 300 7.04 -11.26 -6.92
C GLY A 300 7.95 -10.85 -5.76
N LEU A 301 8.75 -11.80 -5.29
CA LEU A 301 9.72 -11.58 -4.21
C LEU A 301 11.10 -12.02 -4.68
N THR A 302 12.07 -11.11 -4.58
CA THR A 302 13.50 -11.40 -4.75
C THR A 302 14.22 -11.17 -3.43
N ILE A 303 15.00 -12.15 -2.97
CA ILE A 303 15.66 -12.09 -1.66
C ILE A 303 17.01 -12.81 -1.66
N LEU A 304 17.93 -12.33 -0.81
CA LEU A 304 19.22 -12.99 -0.58
C LEU A 304 19.05 -14.34 0.15
N ARG A 305 19.85 -15.33 -0.23
CA ARG A 305 19.69 -16.73 0.24
C ARG A 305 19.82 -16.86 1.75
N LYS A 306 20.75 -16.10 2.36
CA LYS A 306 21.04 -16.13 3.80
C LYS A 306 19.84 -15.81 4.71
N TYR A 307 18.77 -15.21 4.16
CA TYR A 307 17.58 -14.82 4.92
C TYR A 307 16.37 -15.74 4.71
N VAL A 308 16.51 -16.79 3.90
CA VAL A 308 15.46 -17.78 3.67
C VAL A 308 15.67 -18.97 4.59
N GLY A 309 14.60 -19.46 5.24
CA GLY A 309 14.66 -20.71 5.98
C GLY A 309 15.06 -21.87 5.06
N GLN A 310 16.11 -22.61 5.43
CA GLN A 310 16.65 -23.68 4.57
C GLN A 310 15.98 -25.04 4.83
N ASN A 311 15.30 -25.19 5.97
CA ASN A 311 14.61 -26.43 6.31
C ASN A 311 13.42 -26.63 5.36
N ASN A 312 13.34 -27.79 4.71
CA ASN A 312 12.25 -28.16 3.81
C ASN A 312 11.99 -27.19 2.64
N LEU A 313 12.98 -26.37 2.25
CA LEU A 313 12.83 -25.43 1.12
C LEU A 313 12.58 -26.16 -0.23
N GLY A 314 12.96 -27.43 -0.32
CA GLY A 314 12.86 -28.22 -1.53
C GLY A 314 13.92 -27.88 -2.58
N PRO A 315 13.91 -28.57 -3.73
CA PRO A 315 14.79 -28.25 -4.85
C PRO A 315 14.35 -26.94 -5.55
N ALA A 316 15.26 -26.33 -6.30
CA ALA A 316 14.91 -25.23 -7.18
C ALA A 316 13.87 -25.68 -8.23
N THR A 317 12.90 -24.82 -8.51
CA THR A 317 11.83 -25.05 -9.50
C THR A 317 12.15 -24.43 -10.86
N GLY A 318 13.22 -23.63 -10.94
CA GLY A 318 13.64 -22.89 -12.12
C GLY A 318 14.81 -21.96 -11.83
N SER A 319 15.27 -21.24 -12.85
CA SER A 319 16.36 -20.27 -12.77
C SER A 319 16.22 -19.20 -13.84
N GLY A 320 16.87 -18.05 -13.67
CA GLY A 320 16.89 -16.98 -14.66
C GLY A 320 17.81 -15.82 -14.29
N GLU A 321 17.71 -14.75 -15.09
CA GLU A 321 18.36 -13.46 -14.85
C GLU A 321 17.29 -12.36 -14.79
N SER A 322 17.50 -11.35 -13.96
CA SER A 322 16.60 -10.21 -13.80
C SER A 322 17.38 -8.99 -13.31
N GLY A 323 16.73 -7.84 -13.24
CA GLY A 323 17.32 -6.64 -12.66
C GLY A 323 16.30 -5.74 -11.97
N TYR A 324 16.82 -4.78 -11.21
CA TYR A 324 16.07 -3.67 -10.63
C TYR A 324 16.78 -2.35 -10.90
N GLY A 325 16.03 -1.25 -10.83
CA GLY A 325 16.55 0.11 -10.91
C GLY A 325 16.38 0.74 -12.29
N ASP A 326 17.13 1.83 -12.53
CA ASP A 326 17.06 2.64 -13.75
C ASP A 326 18.45 2.85 -14.37
N GLY A 327 18.53 3.74 -15.38
CA GLY A 327 19.79 4.07 -16.06
C GLY A 327 20.85 4.75 -15.18
N SER A 328 20.51 5.18 -13.97
CA SER A 328 21.41 5.85 -13.02
C SER A 328 21.82 4.96 -11.85
N PHE A 329 20.93 4.08 -11.38
CA PHE A 329 21.21 3.12 -10.31
C PHE A 329 20.45 1.83 -10.56
N SER A 330 21.16 0.77 -10.94
CA SER A 330 20.57 -0.53 -11.27
C SER A 330 21.44 -1.70 -10.82
N VAL A 331 20.81 -2.87 -10.79
CA VAL A 331 21.46 -4.16 -10.53
C VAL A 331 20.91 -5.21 -11.49
N SER A 332 21.81 -6.04 -12.04
CA SER A 332 21.46 -7.30 -12.70
C SER A 332 21.90 -8.45 -11.80
N TYR A 333 21.10 -9.51 -11.73
CA TYR A 333 21.36 -10.67 -10.90
C TYR A 333 20.79 -11.94 -11.53
N THR A 334 21.49 -13.05 -11.32
CA THR A 334 20.97 -14.39 -11.57
C THR A 334 20.28 -14.95 -10.32
N TYR A 335 19.31 -15.82 -10.51
CA TYR A 335 18.53 -16.40 -9.43
C TYR A 335 18.07 -17.83 -9.74
N HIS A 336 17.76 -18.56 -8.68
CA HIS A 336 16.93 -19.76 -8.72
C HIS A 336 15.58 -19.52 -8.06
N THR A 337 14.52 -20.14 -8.58
CA THR A 337 13.19 -20.08 -7.97
C THR A 337 12.95 -21.22 -7.00
N TYR A 338 12.23 -20.97 -5.92
CA TYR A 338 11.86 -21.96 -4.92
C TYR A 338 10.40 -21.76 -4.51
N MET A 339 9.65 -22.85 -4.34
CA MET A 339 8.26 -22.80 -3.94
C MET A 339 8.15 -22.81 -2.41
N THR A 340 7.76 -21.69 -1.82
CA THR A 340 7.72 -21.52 -0.36
C THR A 340 6.71 -20.46 0.07
N THR A 341 6.49 -20.33 1.38
CA THR A 341 5.63 -19.32 1.99
C THR A 341 6.37 -18.04 2.35
N VAL A 342 5.62 -16.95 2.41
CA VAL A 342 6.01 -15.67 3.01
C VAL A 342 5.05 -15.37 4.15
N ASP A 343 5.60 -15.11 5.33
CA ASP A 343 4.87 -14.70 6.52
C ASP A 343 5.10 -13.21 6.75
N PHE A 344 4.02 -12.43 6.68
CA PHE A 344 4.07 -11.02 7.00
C PHE A 344 3.98 -10.77 8.50
N GLY A 345 3.47 -11.73 9.29
CA GLY A 345 3.13 -11.69 10.72
C GLY A 345 1.63 -11.98 10.95
N SER A 346 1.10 -11.82 12.16
CA SER A 346 -0.35 -11.75 12.49
C SER A 346 -1.31 -12.64 11.66
N GLY A 347 -0.94 -13.88 11.35
CA GLY A 347 -1.74 -14.81 10.55
C GLY A 347 -1.76 -14.58 9.02
N ALA A 348 -1.13 -13.51 8.52
CA ALA A 348 -1.01 -13.25 7.09
C ALA A 348 0.18 -14.00 6.49
N VAL A 349 -0.04 -15.29 6.24
CA VAL A 349 0.93 -16.20 5.62
C VAL A 349 0.40 -16.60 4.25
N THR A 350 1.22 -16.47 3.21
CA THR A 350 0.82 -16.85 1.85
C THR A 350 0.70 -18.37 1.72
N ALA A 351 -0.13 -18.81 0.77
CA ALA A 351 0.08 -20.15 0.17
C ALA A 351 1.49 -20.25 -0.45
N PRO A 352 2.08 -21.44 -0.59
CA PRO A 352 3.38 -21.61 -1.25
C PRO A 352 3.37 -21.09 -2.70
N PHE A 353 4.41 -20.36 -3.07
CA PHE A 353 4.60 -19.84 -4.43
C PHE A 353 6.09 -19.70 -4.79
N ASN A 354 6.38 -19.54 -6.08
CA ASN A 354 7.76 -19.35 -6.54
C ASN A 354 8.29 -17.97 -6.15
N ILE A 355 9.30 -17.93 -5.30
CA ILE A 355 10.12 -16.74 -5.01
C ILE A 355 11.46 -16.84 -5.77
N LYS A 356 12.11 -15.71 -6.02
CA LYS A 356 13.48 -15.65 -6.57
C LYS A 356 14.48 -15.57 -5.41
N ILE A 357 15.41 -16.52 -5.35
CA ILE A 357 16.55 -16.48 -4.45
C ILE A 357 17.79 -16.17 -5.28
N VAL A 358 18.46 -15.07 -4.94
CA VAL A 358 19.66 -14.58 -5.64
C VAL A 358 20.78 -15.62 -5.55
N ASP A 359 21.46 -15.86 -6.67
CA ASP A 359 22.60 -16.78 -6.72
C ASP A 359 23.83 -16.19 -6.06
N ALA A 360 24.71 -17.07 -5.54
CA ALA A 360 25.93 -16.69 -4.82
C ALA A 360 26.80 -15.69 -5.59
N ASP A 361 26.91 -15.84 -6.92
CA ASP A 361 27.72 -14.96 -7.77
C ASP A 361 27.13 -13.55 -7.91
N SER A 362 25.82 -13.39 -7.68
CA SER A 362 25.10 -12.11 -7.76
C SER A 362 24.78 -11.49 -6.39
N GLU A 363 24.95 -12.24 -5.29
CA GLU A 363 24.55 -11.78 -3.94
C GLU A 363 25.24 -10.47 -3.55
N ALA A 364 26.54 -10.30 -3.83
CA ALA A 364 27.25 -9.08 -3.45
C ALA A 364 26.72 -7.84 -4.20
N ALA A 365 26.41 -7.98 -5.50
CA ALA A 365 25.86 -6.88 -6.29
C ALA A 365 24.44 -6.52 -5.81
N PHE A 366 23.60 -7.53 -5.56
CA PHE A 366 22.24 -7.36 -5.06
C PHE A 366 22.21 -6.78 -3.63
N ASP A 367 23.05 -7.29 -2.73
CA ASP A 367 23.18 -6.79 -1.36
C ASP A 367 23.65 -5.33 -1.39
N ASN A 368 24.62 -4.98 -2.25
CA ASN A 368 25.03 -3.58 -2.41
C ASN A 368 23.89 -2.69 -2.92
N TYR A 369 23.08 -3.16 -3.88
CA TYR A 369 21.92 -2.41 -4.37
C TYR A 369 20.88 -2.15 -3.26
N GLY A 370 20.50 -3.18 -2.50
CA GLY A 370 19.46 -3.07 -1.47
C GLY A 370 19.94 -2.50 -0.13
N THR A 371 21.18 -2.78 0.29
CA THR A 371 21.70 -2.31 1.58
C THR A 371 22.37 -0.95 1.52
N ALA A 372 22.92 -0.53 0.37
CA ALA A 372 23.51 0.80 0.23
C ALA A 372 22.42 1.88 0.31
N GLY A 373 22.25 2.46 1.50
CA GLY A 373 21.42 3.64 1.73
C GLY A 373 20.03 3.37 2.32
N ILE A 374 19.44 2.18 2.10
CA ILE A 374 18.07 1.86 2.56
C ILE A 374 18.00 0.65 3.51
N GLY A 375 18.96 -0.27 3.45
CA GLY A 375 19.11 -1.37 4.41
C GLY A 375 18.12 -2.52 4.20
N THR A 376 17.69 -2.78 2.97
CA THR A 376 16.80 -3.91 2.62
C THR A 376 17.62 -5.10 2.12
N VAL A 377 17.06 -6.30 2.27
CA VAL A 377 17.72 -7.56 1.85
C VAL A 377 16.98 -8.28 0.73
N GLY A 378 15.97 -7.61 0.18
CA GLY A 378 15.07 -8.09 -0.84
C GLY A 378 14.10 -7.01 -1.29
N THR A 379 13.44 -7.27 -2.41
CA THR A 379 12.40 -6.43 -3.00
C THR A 379 11.13 -7.25 -3.12
N LEU A 380 10.05 -6.75 -2.54
CA LEU A 380 8.71 -7.31 -2.58
C LEU A 380 7.86 -6.47 -3.53
N GLY A 381 7.69 -6.99 -4.74
CA GLY A 381 6.81 -6.44 -5.76
C GLY A 381 5.34 -6.75 -5.46
N ILE A 382 4.50 -5.72 -5.45
CA ILE A 382 3.06 -5.81 -5.14
C ILE A 382 2.15 -5.29 -6.26
N GLY A 383 2.68 -4.99 -7.44
CA GLY A 383 1.91 -4.57 -8.62
C GLY A 383 1.19 -5.74 -9.29
N ALA A 384 -0.11 -5.58 -9.57
CA ALA A 384 -0.98 -6.62 -10.14
C ALA A 384 -0.67 -6.97 -11.61
N ASN A 385 -0.16 -6.01 -12.38
CA ASN A 385 0.08 -6.06 -13.82
C ASN A 385 1.55 -5.76 -14.14
N SER A 386 2.46 -6.47 -13.49
CA SER A 386 3.91 -6.37 -13.72
C SER A 386 4.51 -7.76 -13.86
N GLY A 387 5.36 -7.99 -14.87
CA GLY A 387 5.73 -9.34 -15.32
C GLY A 387 6.85 -10.07 -14.60
N SER A 388 7.12 -9.74 -13.34
CA SER A 388 8.27 -10.26 -12.59
C SER A 388 7.99 -11.47 -11.71
N GLY A 389 6.72 -11.84 -11.51
CA GLY A 389 6.28 -12.97 -10.68
C GLY A 389 4.81 -12.83 -10.28
N PRO A 390 4.28 -13.74 -9.44
CA PRO A 390 2.93 -13.56 -8.91
C PRO A 390 2.88 -12.36 -7.96
N THR A 391 1.74 -11.67 -7.93
CA THR A 391 1.47 -10.63 -6.95
C THR A 391 1.36 -11.24 -5.56
N VAL A 392 2.41 -11.10 -4.74
CA VAL A 392 2.58 -11.85 -3.50
C VAL A 392 1.42 -11.66 -2.50
N PRO A 393 0.93 -10.44 -2.24
CA PRO A 393 -0.16 -10.26 -1.28
C PRO A 393 -1.48 -10.90 -1.74
N ALA A 394 -1.68 -11.09 -3.05
CA ALA A 394 -2.87 -11.76 -3.58
C ALA A 394 -2.88 -13.29 -3.33
N LEU A 395 -1.81 -13.85 -2.74
CA LEU A 395 -1.71 -15.24 -2.29
C LEU A 395 -2.06 -15.43 -0.80
N LEU A 396 -2.43 -14.35 -0.10
CA LEU A 396 -2.87 -14.39 1.29
C LEU A 396 -4.26 -15.04 1.42
N PRO A 397 -4.64 -15.53 2.62
CA PRO A 397 -5.93 -16.15 2.84
C PRO A 397 -7.07 -15.12 3.05
N GLY A 398 -8.31 -15.59 2.91
CA GLY A 398 -9.49 -14.79 3.23
C GLY A 398 -9.59 -13.49 2.41
N GLU A 399 -9.99 -12.40 3.07
CA GLU A 399 -10.04 -11.06 2.46
C GLU A 399 -8.67 -10.37 2.44
N THR A 400 -7.66 -10.91 3.16
CA THR A 400 -6.34 -10.24 3.24
C THR A 400 -5.60 -10.20 1.89
N LYS A 401 -6.10 -10.92 0.89
CA LYS A 401 -5.63 -10.91 -0.50
C LYS A 401 -6.26 -9.82 -1.38
N ASP A 402 -7.22 -9.07 -0.89
CA ASP A 402 -8.00 -8.11 -1.70
C ASP A 402 -7.17 -6.92 -2.17
N GLY A 403 -6.12 -6.57 -1.43
CA GLY A 403 -5.27 -5.45 -1.73
C GLY A 403 -4.35 -5.06 -0.59
N VAL A 404 -3.67 -3.94 -0.79
CA VAL A 404 -2.68 -3.40 0.15
C VAL A 404 -2.84 -1.89 0.27
N LEU A 405 -3.20 -1.41 1.46
CA LEU A 405 -3.08 0.01 1.80
C LEU A 405 -1.65 0.30 2.24
N MET A 406 -1.06 1.37 1.73
CA MET A 406 0.21 1.93 2.19
C MET A 406 -0.05 3.34 2.73
N TYR A 407 0.26 3.57 4.00
CA TYR A 407 0.15 4.88 4.63
C TYR A 407 1.47 5.27 5.31
N GLN A 408 2.22 6.18 4.68
CA GLN A 408 3.55 6.57 5.15
C GLN A 408 3.51 7.68 6.21
N ASN A 409 4.60 7.79 6.98
CA ASN A 409 4.94 8.93 7.82
C ASN A 409 3.86 9.36 8.85
N ILE A 410 3.08 8.40 9.35
CA ILE A 410 2.11 8.63 10.43
C ILE A 410 2.83 9.11 11.70
N ILE A 411 3.98 8.50 12.03
CA ILE A 411 4.82 8.88 13.16
C ILE A 411 6.28 8.93 12.72
N GLY A 412 6.76 10.13 12.34
CA GLY A 412 8.12 10.31 11.84
C GLY A 412 8.35 9.52 10.55
N SER A 413 9.28 8.57 10.56
CA SER A 413 9.53 7.66 9.42
C SER A 413 8.68 6.39 9.45
N TRP A 414 7.80 6.23 10.44
CA TRP A 414 6.95 5.05 10.56
C TRP A 414 5.56 5.30 10.00
N GLY A 415 5.03 4.28 9.33
CA GLY A 415 3.70 4.22 8.76
C GLY A 415 3.11 2.82 8.92
N LEU A 416 2.06 2.55 8.15
CA LEU A 416 1.33 1.29 8.16
C LEU A 416 1.16 0.71 6.76
N VAL A 417 1.21 -0.61 6.69
CA VAL A 417 0.71 -1.42 5.59
C VAL A 417 -0.50 -2.20 6.10
N VAL A 418 -1.60 -2.18 5.36
CA VAL A 418 -2.81 -2.93 5.70
C VAL A 418 -3.15 -3.85 4.54
N PHE A 419 -3.05 -5.16 4.76
CA PHE A 419 -3.57 -6.17 3.85
C PHE A 419 -5.07 -6.33 4.09
N GLY A 420 -5.86 -6.43 3.03
CA GLY A 420 -7.32 -6.51 3.10
C GLY A 420 -8.01 -5.62 2.08
N PRO A 421 -9.35 -5.55 2.10
CA PRO A 421 -10.12 -4.60 1.29
C PRO A 421 -9.75 -3.15 1.64
N ASN A 422 -9.87 -2.19 0.72
CA ASN A 422 -9.52 -0.79 1.03
C ASN A 422 -10.29 -0.27 2.26
N PRO A 423 -9.61 0.04 3.39
CA PRO A 423 -10.30 0.50 4.60
C PRO A 423 -10.71 1.97 4.51
N LEU A 424 -10.17 2.74 3.54
CA LEU A 424 -10.44 4.16 3.36
C LEU A 424 -11.31 4.41 2.11
N PRO A 425 -12.05 5.53 2.06
CA PRO A 425 -12.74 5.91 0.83
C PRO A 425 -11.73 6.44 -0.20
N SER A 426 -11.84 5.93 -1.44
CA SER A 426 -11.05 6.39 -2.58
C SER A 426 -11.60 7.72 -3.11
N LYS A 427 -10.69 8.68 -3.36
CA LYS A 427 -10.97 9.93 -4.07
C LYS A 427 -11.03 9.70 -5.58
N GLY A 428 -10.24 8.76 -6.07
CA GLY A 428 -10.09 8.43 -7.47
C GLY A 428 -8.99 7.40 -7.66
N SER A 429 -8.95 6.79 -8.84
CA SER A 429 -8.07 5.66 -9.10
C SER A 429 -7.38 5.72 -10.44
N VAL A 430 -6.32 4.92 -10.57
CA VAL A 430 -5.63 4.62 -11.81
C VAL A 430 -5.77 3.12 -12.06
N ALA A 431 -6.49 2.75 -13.12
CA ALA A 431 -6.69 1.36 -13.51
C ALA A 431 -5.44 0.77 -14.19
N GLY A 432 -5.25 -0.55 -14.09
CA GLY A 432 -4.14 -1.29 -14.70
C GLY A 432 -2.91 -1.44 -13.82
N GLY A 433 -3.05 -1.22 -12.51
CA GLY A 433 -1.97 -1.08 -11.54
C GLY A 433 -0.83 -2.10 -11.69
N PRO A 434 0.43 -1.66 -11.86
CA PRO A 434 0.90 -0.31 -11.56
C PRO A 434 0.88 0.66 -12.74
N ILE A 435 0.57 0.23 -13.97
CA ILE A 435 0.65 1.10 -15.16
C ILE A 435 -0.73 1.48 -15.67
N GLY A 436 -1.01 2.78 -15.72
CA GLY A 436 -2.29 3.30 -16.17
C GLY A 436 -2.21 4.69 -16.77
N ASN A 437 -3.33 5.15 -17.31
CA ASN A 437 -3.43 6.48 -17.90
C ASN A 437 -3.77 7.54 -16.84
N VAL A 438 -3.05 8.66 -16.88
CA VAL A 438 -3.30 9.85 -16.08
C VAL A 438 -3.26 11.09 -16.95
N GLN A 439 -3.77 12.20 -16.43
CA GLN A 439 -3.63 13.52 -17.04
C GLN A 439 -2.72 14.37 -16.16
N VAL A 440 -1.56 14.79 -16.70
CA VAL A 440 -0.60 15.62 -15.96
C VAL A 440 -0.70 17.07 -16.40
N GLN A 441 -0.71 17.98 -15.43
CA GLN A 441 -0.68 19.42 -15.65
C GLN A 441 0.54 20.01 -14.96
N VAL A 442 1.35 20.74 -15.72
CA VAL A 442 2.49 21.51 -15.20
C VAL A 442 2.10 22.99 -15.16
N ASN A 443 2.22 23.61 -13.98
CA ASN A 443 1.67 24.91 -13.65
C ASN A 443 0.20 25.01 -14.07
N ASP A 444 -0.19 26.10 -14.74
CA ASP A 444 -1.53 26.30 -15.30
C ASP A 444 -1.59 25.95 -16.80
N GLY A 445 -0.64 25.13 -17.28
CA GLY A 445 -0.59 24.66 -18.67
C GLY A 445 -1.73 23.69 -19.03
N PRO A 446 -1.77 23.21 -20.28
CA PRO A 446 -2.72 22.16 -20.68
C PRO A 446 -2.45 20.86 -19.93
N LYS A 447 -3.50 20.04 -19.78
CA LYS A 447 -3.37 18.66 -19.31
C LYS A 447 -2.85 17.78 -20.45
N THR A 448 -1.87 16.96 -20.17
CA THR A 448 -1.30 15.99 -21.12
C THR A 448 -1.56 14.58 -20.64
N THR A 449 -2.14 13.75 -21.51
CA THR A 449 -2.36 12.33 -21.22
C THR A 449 -1.02 11.60 -21.19
N LEU A 450 -0.76 10.88 -20.11
CA LEU A 450 0.42 10.02 -19.97
C LEU A 450 0.02 8.63 -19.51
N LYS A 451 0.63 7.60 -20.11
CA LYS A 451 0.63 6.24 -19.56
C LYS A 451 1.80 6.15 -18.59
N THR A 452 1.53 6.13 -17.28
CA THR A 452 2.53 6.23 -16.21
C THR A 452 2.60 4.96 -15.38
N ASN A 453 3.78 4.66 -14.85
CA ASN A 453 3.96 3.72 -13.75
C ASN A 453 3.67 4.43 -12.41
N VAL A 454 2.76 3.88 -11.62
CA VAL A 454 2.43 4.32 -10.26
C VAL A 454 3.28 3.49 -9.30
N ASP A 455 4.47 4.00 -9.02
CA ASP A 455 5.59 3.22 -8.50
C ASP A 455 6.22 3.85 -7.26
N SER A 456 6.04 3.18 -6.12
CA SER A 456 6.59 3.58 -4.83
C SER A 456 8.11 3.42 -4.76
N GLY A 457 8.68 2.47 -5.54
CA GLY A 457 10.11 2.25 -5.69
C GLY A 457 10.80 3.23 -6.65
N GLY A 458 10.04 3.97 -7.47
CA GLY A 458 10.52 4.88 -8.51
C GLY A 458 11.19 6.18 -8.05
N VAL A 459 11.65 6.26 -6.80
CA VAL A 459 12.35 7.42 -6.23
C VAL A 459 11.51 8.71 -6.35
N TYR A 460 11.94 9.70 -7.14
CA TYR A 460 11.18 10.94 -7.38
C TYR A 460 10.38 10.93 -8.68
N GLY A 461 10.40 9.81 -9.40
CA GLY A 461 9.68 9.64 -10.65
C GLY A 461 10.42 10.21 -11.86
N GLY A 462 9.75 10.12 -13.02
CA GLY A 462 10.27 10.55 -14.30
C GLY A 462 9.20 11.24 -15.14
N LEU A 463 9.58 12.31 -15.85
CA LEU A 463 8.67 13.09 -16.68
C LEU A 463 9.31 13.45 -18.05
N PRO A 464 8.59 13.28 -19.17
CA PRO A 464 9.09 13.63 -20.51
C PRO A 464 9.38 15.13 -20.68
N TYR A 465 10.30 15.47 -21.58
CA TYR A 465 10.64 16.85 -21.92
C TYR A 465 9.46 17.59 -22.54
N SER A 466 8.64 16.94 -23.37
CA SER A 466 7.42 17.55 -23.94
C SER A 466 6.43 18.03 -22.88
N VAL A 467 6.29 17.29 -21.78
CA VAL A 467 5.35 17.64 -20.69
C VAL A 467 5.93 18.74 -19.81
N ALA A 468 7.24 18.67 -19.53
CA ALA A 468 7.92 19.67 -18.72
C ALA A 468 7.96 21.05 -19.41
N GLY A 469 8.13 21.10 -20.74
CA GLY A 469 8.17 22.33 -21.52
C GLY A 469 9.11 23.38 -20.95
N ASP A 470 8.65 24.63 -20.83
CA ASP A 470 9.43 25.74 -20.31
C ASP A 470 9.65 25.71 -18.78
N ALA A 471 9.03 24.76 -18.07
CA ALA A 471 9.25 24.56 -16.63
C ALA A 471 10.59 23.86 -16.33
N ARG A 472 11.30 23.39 -17.35
CA ARG A 472 12.66 22.83 -17.25
C ARG A 472 13.66 23.83 -16.71
N GLN A 473 14.51 23.43 -15.78
CA GLN A 473 15.55 24.28 -15.20
C GLN A 473 16.78 24.38 -16.13
N GLY A 474 16.67 25.18 -17.18
CA GLY A 474 17.76 25.32 -18.17
C GLY A 474 18.01 24.00 -18.92
N GLN A 475 19.28 23.59 -19.05
CA GLN A 475 19.67 22.32 -19.67
C GLN A 475 19.72 21.14 -18.67
N THR A 476 19.18 21.29 -17.45
CA THR A 476 19.18 20.20 -16.47
C THR A 476 18.06 19.18 -16.74
N GLN A 477 18.15 18.03 -16.06
CA GLN A 477 17.13 16.99 -16.01
C GLN A 477 16.14 17.22 -14.85
N SER A 478 15.81 18.47 -14.52
CA SER A 478 14.92 18.80 -13.40
C SER A 478 13.98 19.97 -13.72
N LEU A 479 12.84 19.99 -13.04
CA LEU A 479 11.91 21.11 -13.06
C LEU A 479 12.42 22.27 -12.19
N LYS A 480 12.05 23.50 -12.54
CA LYS A 480 12.34 24.68 -11.72
C LYS A 480 11.63 24.58 -10.37
N PRO A 481 12.30 24.86 -9.23
CA PRO A 481 11.62 25.05 -7.95
C PRO A 481 10.48 26.07 -8.06
N GLY A 482 9.35 25.80 -7.40
CA GLY A 482 8.12 26.58 -7.50
C GLY A 482 7.15 26.11 -8.59
N THR A 483 7.58 25.22 -9.50
CA THR A 483 6.68 24.60 -10.48
C THR A 483 5.62 23.77 -9.76
N LYS A 484 4.34 23.93 -10.12
CA LYS A 484 3.26 23.08 -9.62
C LYS A 484 3.06 21.90 -10.58
N VAL A 485 3.01 20.69 -10.06
CA VAL A 485 2.64 19.49 -10.82
C VAL A 485 1.34 18.96 -10.24
N SER A 486 0.32 18.83 -11.09
CA SER A 486 -0.99 18.29 -10.72
C SER A 486 -1.29 17.07 -11.57
N VAL A 487 -1.70 15.98 -10.95
CA VAL A 487 -2.00 14.71 -11.64
C VAL A 487 -3.46 14.37 -11.40
N TYR A 488 -4.17 14.10 -12.49
CA TYR A 488 -5.59 13.81 -12.51
C TYR A 488 -5.85 12.38 -13.03
N SER A 489 -7.06 11.88 -12.78
CA SER A 489 -7.60 10.67 -13.39
C SER A 489 -7.51 10.72 -14.93
N ALA A 490 -7.63 9.56 -15.58
CA ALA A 490 -7.50 9.44 -17.04
C ALA A 490 -8.44 10.39 -17.82
N ASP A 491 -9.64 10.65 -17.30
CA ASP A 491 -10.63 11.58 -17.85
C ASP A 491 -10.30 13.07 -17.60
N GLY A 492 -9.29 13.35 -16.76
CA GLY A 492 -8.87 14.69 -16.37
C GLY A 492 -9.78 15.38 -15.36
N GLN A 493 -10.81 14.71 -14.83
CA GLN A 493 -11.83 15.34 -14.01
C GLN A 493 -11.47 15.37 -12.52
N THR A 494 -10.85 14.30 -12.02
CA THR A 494 -10.56 14.14 -10.59
C THR A 494 -9.09 14.40 -10.33
N LEU A 495 -8.78 15.37 -9.47
CA LEU A 495 -7.40 15.62 -9.03
C LEU A 495 -6.95 14.50 -8.07
N LEU A 496 -6.00 13.67 -8.49
CA LEU A 496 -5.44 12.57 -7.69
C LEU A 496 -4.40 13.06 -6.70
N TYR A 497 -3.48 13.93 -7.12
CA TYR A 497 -2.55 14.63 -6.22
C TYR A 497 -1.95 15.84 -6.90
N ALA A 498 -1.40 16.77 -6.10
CA ALA A 498 -0.61 17.88 -6.60
C ALA A 498 0.51 18.20 -5.62
N TYR A 499 1.64 18.67 -6.14
CA TYR A 499 2.78 19.09 -5.34
C TYR A 499 3.54 20.23 -6.02
N THR A 500 4.34 20.93 -5.23
CA THR A 500 5.22 22.00 -5.72
C THR A 500 6.66 21.52 -5.69
N ILE A 501 7.38 21.75 -6.79
CA ILE A 501 8.79 21.39 -6.94
C ILE A 501 9.65 22.23 -6.00
N THR A 502 10.61 21.57 -5.39
CA THR A 502 11.70 22.10 -4.56
C THR A 502 13.02 21.57 -5.11
N ASN A 503 14.15 21.92 -4.48
CA ASN A 503 15.46 21.41 -4.89
C ASN A 503 15.67 19.91 -4.63
N SER A 504 14.75 19.23 -3.92
CA SER A 504 14.95 17.86 -3.43
C SER A 504 13.82 16.89 -3.80
N ASN A 505 12.88 17.28 -4.65
CA ASN A 505 11.73 16.43 -5.01
C ASN A 505 11.33 16.57 -6.49
N SER A 506 12.25 17.01 -7.35
CA SER A 506 11.98 17.06 -8.79
C SER A 506 12.01 15.65 -9.37
N PRO A 507 11.04 15.27 -10.23
CA PRO A 507 11.19 14.10 -11.08
C PRO A 507 12.40 14.30 -12.00
N VAL A 508 12.99 13.18 -12.43
CA VAL A 508 14.04 13.19 -13.44
C VAL A 508 13.40 13.43 -14.80
N LEU A 509 13.88 14.45 -15.50
CA LEU A 509 13.38 14.77 -16.83
C LEU A 509 14.19 14.04 -17.90
N TYR A 510 13.50 13.43 -18.86
CA TYR A 510 14.13 12.66 -19.93
C TYR A 510 13.60 13.03 -21.32
N ASP A 511 14.42 12.79 -22.34
CA ASP A 511 14.04 12.95 -23.74
C ASP A 511 13.35 11.68 -24.24
N GLU A 512 12.04 11.75 -24.40
CA GLU A 512 11.20 10.66 -24.90
C GLU A 512 11.55 10.21 -26.33
N ALA A 513 12.27 11.03 -27.12
CA ALA A 513 12.73 10.61 -28.45
C ALA A 513 13.92 9.65 -28.39
N THR A 514 14.61 9.58 -27.25
CA THR A 514 15.82 8.75 -27.07
C THR A 514 15.71 7.75 -25.92
N SER A 515 14.66 7.86 -25.09
CA SER A 515 14.41 6.99 -23.96
C SER A 515 13.13 6.21 -24.16
N SER A 516 13.17 4.90 -23.87
CA SER A 516 12.00 4.04 -23.80
C SER A 516 11.35 4.02 -22.41
N SER A 517 11.83 4.83 -21.46
CA SER A 517 11.27 4.89 -20.10
C SER A 517 9.84 5.41 -20.12
N LEU A 518 8.95 4.69 -19.44
CA LEU A 518 7.63 5.22 -19.11
C LEU A 518 7.75 6.34 -18.06
N PRO A 519 6.86 7.35 -18.09
CA PRO A 519 6.68 8.25 -16.97
C PRO A 519 6.46 7.47 -15.68
N ASN A 520 6.97 8.00 -14.56
CA ASN A 520 6.92 7.33 -13.28
C ASN A 520 6.52 8.35 -12.21
N THR A 521 5.59 8.02 -11.31
CA THR A 521 5.16 8.92 -10.24
C THR A 521 6.22 9.11 -9.16
N GLY A 522 7.10 8.11 -8.99
CA GLY A 522 7.93 7.94 -7.81
C GLY A 522 7.10 7.85 -6.53
N MET A 523 7.76 8.03 -5.40
CA MET A 523 7.17 7.92 -4.07
C MET A 523 6.30 9.13 -3.66
N ILE A 524 6.26 10.20 -4.46
CA ILE A 524 5.62 11.48 -4.12
C ILE A 524 4.15 11.33 -3.69
N PRO A 525 3.27 10.62 -4.43
CA PRO A 525 1.88 10.55 -4.00
C PRO A 525 1.70 9.85 -2.65
N TRP A 526 2.55 8.88 -2.29
CA TRP A 526 2.52 8.27 -0.96
C TRP A 526 3.05 9.17 0.17
N GLN A 527 3.84 10.20 -0.14
CA GLN A 527 4.19 11.23 0.86
C GLN A 527 3.02 12.16 1.15
N LEU A 528 2.08 12.30 0.21
CA LEU A 528 0.96 13.23 0.30
C LEU A 528 -0.27 12.60 0.95
N GLY A 529 -0.40 11.27 0.92
CA GLY A 529 -1.52 10.58 1.54
C GLY A 529 -1.44 9.05 1.40
N PRO A 530 -2.40 8.34 2.02
CA PRO A 530 -2.53 6.91 1.86
C PRO A 530 -2.95 6.53 0.43
N MET A 531 -2.43 5.39 -0.02
CA MET A 531 -2.76 4.82 -1.32
C MET A 531 -3.05 3.33 -1.17
N TYR A 532 -4.04 2.85 -1.90
CA TYR A 532 -4.45 1.45 -1.88
C TYR A 532 -4.23 0.79 -3.23
N ILE A 533 -3.67 -0.41 -3.22
CA ILE A 533 -3.44 -1.22 -4.40
C ILE A 533 -4.54 -2.28 -4.40
N ASP A 534 -5.46 -2.17 -5.36
CA ASP A 534 -6.65 -3.00 -5.49
C ASP A 534 -6.38 -4.19 -6.42
N TYR A 535 -6.67 -5.41 -5.94
CA TYR A 535 -6.61 -6.65 -6.72
C TYR A 535 -8.00 -7.19 -7.09
N GLY A 536 -9.07 -6.57 -6.60
CA GLY A 536 -10.46 -6.96 -6.83
C GLY A 536 -11.06 -6.49 -8.15
N THR A 537 -10.25 -5.91 -9.05
CA THR A 537 -10.77 -5.38 -10.32
C THR A 537 -11.31 -6.50 -11.22
N PRO A 538 -12.45 -6.31 -11.90
CA PRO A 538 -13.04 -7.35 -12.77
C PRO A 538 -12.13 -7.81 -13.92
N ASP A 539 -11.29 -6.91 -14.43
CA ASP A 539 -10.30 -7.18 -15.48
C ASP A 539 -9.02 -7.85 -14.95
N ARG A 540 -8.88 -7.95 -13.62
CA ARG A 540 -7.72 -8.49 -12.90
C ARG A 540 -6.41 -7.74 -13.13
N LEU A 541 -6.44 -6.58 -13.78
CA LEU A 541 -5.23 -5.77 -14.00
C LEU A 541 -4.89 -4.91 -12.79
N GLY A 542 -5.73 -4.93 -11.76
CA GLY A 542 -5.60 -4.16 -10.54
C GLY A 542 -5.84 -2.67 -10.77
N ALA A 543 -5.89 -1.93 -9.67
CA ALA A 543 -5.95 -0.47 -9.68
C ALA A 543 -5.13 0.12 -8.54
N THR A 544 -4.80 1.39 -8.64
CA THR A 544 -4.24 2.16 -7.54
C THR A 544 -5.20 3.28 -7.17
N ASP A 545 -5.75 3.19 -5.96
CA ASP A 545 -6.66 4.15 -5.35
C ASP A 545 -5.88 5.20 -4.56
N PHE A 546 -6.32 6.45 -4.68
CA PHE A 546 -5.82 7.59 -3.94
C PHE A 546 -6.87 7.94 -2.89
N ASP A 547 -6.59 7.70 -1.61
CA ASP A 547 -7.63 7.75 -0.58
C ASP A 547 -7.74 9.12 0.10
N TYR A 548 -8.94 9.41 0.63
CA TYR A 548 -9.10 10.48 1.61
C TYR A 548 -8.47 10.07 2.94
N PHE A 549 -7.93 11.04 3.67
CA PHE A 549 -7.33 10.82 4.99
C PHE A 549 -7.73 11.90 5.98
#